data_AF-A0A7Y0H541-F1
#
_entry.id   AF-A0A7Y0H541-F1
#
_cell.length_a   1.000
_cell.length_b   1.000
_cell.length_c   1.000
_cell.angle_alpha   90.00
_cell.angle_beta   90.00
_cell.angle_gamma   90.00
#
_symmetry.space_group_name_H-M   'P 1'
#
loop_
_entity.id
_entity.type
_entity.pdbx_description
1 polymer ?
#
loop_
_entity_poly.entity_id
_entity_poly.type
_entity_poly.pdbx_seq_one_letter_code
_entity_poly.pdbx_strand_id
1 'polypeptide(L)'
;RETAGIEALFAAFDAHEPDAAAAMSDLVDHLGLALANLVNLYNPQKIVVGGWFGDQIAEKFLEELHASVLRFSLEQPGNEVVLERSRLGHDAAALGAATLPLDHFIETGWPQ
;
A
#
# COMPACT_ATOMS: atom_id res chain seq x y z
N ARG A 1 -4.99 21.15 1.15
CA ARG A 1 -5.91 21.15 2.32
C ARG A 1 -6.05 19.76 2.90
N GLU A 2 -6.26 18.74 2.06
CA GLU A 2 -6.39 17.34 2.47
C GLU A 2 -5.05 16.72 2.94
N THR A 3 -3.97 16.88 2.17
CA THR A 3 -2.61 16.41 2.54
C THR A 3 -2.15 16.97 3.89
N ALA A 4 -2.34 18.26 4.14
CA ALA A 4 -1.99 18.91 5.40
C ALA A 4 -2.78 18.35 6.59
N GLY A 5 -4.03 17.93 6.38
CA GLY A 5 -4.83 17.28 7.43
C GLY A 5 -4.30 15.90 7.78
N ILE A 6 -3.88 15.12 6.77
CA ILE A 6 -3.26 13.81 6.96
C ILE A 6 -1.91 13.96 7.67
N GLU A 7 -1.06 14.90 7.24
CA GLU A 7 0.21 15.21 7.91
C GLU A 7 0.00 15.60 9.38
N ALA A 8 -1.02 16.44 9.67
CA ALA A 8 -1.36 16.81 11.04
C ALA A 8 -1.83 15.60 11.87
N LEU A 9 -2.59 14.67 11.28
CA LEU A 9 -3.00 13.44 11.95
C LEU A 9 -1.81 12.55 12.30
N PHE A 10 -0.85 12.37 11.37
CA PHE A 10 0.39 11.63 11.66
C PHE A 10 1.23 12.32 12.75
N ALA A 11 1.31 13.64 12.75
CA ALA A 11 2.01 14.38 13.80
C ALA A 11 1.34 14.21 15.16
N ALA A 12 0.00 14.26 15.24
CA ALA A 12 -0.75 14.02 16.46
C ALA A 12 -0.62 12.56 16.96
N PHE A 13 -0.58 11.60 16.03
CA PHE A 13 -0.28 10.21 16.32
C PHE A 13 1.12 10.04 16.94
N ASP A 14 2.14 10.66 16.33
CA ASP A 14 3.52 10.64 16.85
C ASP A 14 3.64 11.36 18.21
N ALA A 15 2.78 12.34 18.48
CA ALA A 15 2.63 12.99 19.78
C ALA A 15 1.84 12.14 20.82
N HIS A 16 1.42 10.93 20.45
CA HIS A 16 0.65 9.99 21.29
C HIS A 16 -0.70 10.55 21.74
N GLU A 17 -1.34 11.37 20.91
CA GLU A 17 -2.68 11.86 21.18
C GLU A 17 -3.70 10.70 21.02
N PRO A 18 -4.57 10.46 22.02
CA PRO A 18 -5.43 9.28 22.05
C PRO A 18 -6.44 9.22 20.89
N ASP A 19 -6.99 10.37 20.49
CA ASP A 19 -7.93 10.45 19.37
C ASP A 19 -7.25 10.15 18.04
N ALA A 20 -5.99 10.58 17.87
CA ALA A 20 -5.20 10.28 16.68
C ALA A 20 -4.80 8.80 16.62
N ALA A 21 -4.45 8.20 17.78
CA ALA A 21 -4.18 6.77 17.89
C ALA A 21 -5.41 5.93 17.52
N ALA A 22 -6.60 6.31 18.01
CA ALA A 22 -7.86 5.64 17.66
C ALA A 22 -8.14 5.76 16.16
N ALA A 23 -8.04 6.97 15.59
CA ALA A 23 -8.28 7.19 14.17
C ALA A 23 -7.31 6.42 13.26
N MET A 24 -6.03 6.32 13.67
CA MET A 24 -5.03 5.56 12.92
C MET A 24 -5.24 4.05 13.03
N SER A 25 -5.64 3.55 14.20
CA SER A 25 -6.04 2.15 14.36
C SER A 25 -7.23 1.80 13.46
N ASP A 26 -8.25 2.65 13.43
CA ASP A 26 -9.41 2.46 12.55
C ASP A 26 -8.98 2.45 11.08
N LEU A 27 -8.10 3.36 10.68
CA LEU A 27 -7.57 3.40 9.32
C LEU A 27 -6.86 2.09 8.95
N VAL A 28 -5.96 1.60 9.80
CA VAL A 28 -5.21 0.36 9.55
C VAL A 28 -6.14 -0.84 9.43
N ASP A 29 -7.15 -0.94 10.30
CA ASP A 29 -8.13 -2.04 10.25
C ASP A 29 -8.98 -1.99 8.97
N HIS A 30 -9.45 -0.81 8.57
CA HIS A 30 -10.23 -0.66 7.33
C HIS A 30 -9.38 -0.92 6.08
N LEU A 31 -8.12 -0.47 6.08
CA LEU A 31 -7.21 -0.74 4.98
C LEU A 31 -6.87 -2.23 4.90
N GLY A 32 -6.64 -2.89 6.03
CA GLY A 32 -6.40 -4.32 6.10
C GLY A 32 -7.59 -5.14 5.60
N LEU A 33 -8.82 -4.74 5.93
CA LEU A 33 -10.04 -5.35 5.36
C LEU A 33 -10.11 -5.17 3.84
N ALA A 34 -9.83 -3.97 3.35
CA ALA A 34 -9.83 -3.69 1.91
C ALA A 34 -8.79 -4.53 1.16
N LEU A 35 -7.58 -4.65 1.71
CA LEU A 35 -6.52 -5.49 1.15
C LEU A 35 -6.86 -6.99 1.24
N ALA A 36 -7.47 -7.45 2.34
CA ALA A 36 -7.93 -8.83 2.46
C ALA A 36 -8.98 -9.20 1.41
N ASN A 37 -9.83 -8.25 0.99
CA ASN A 37 -10.74 -8.47 -0.13
C ASN A 37 -9.97 -8.72 -1.44
N LEU A 38 -8.88 -8.00 -1.70
CA LEU A 38 -8.02 -8.28 -2.85
C LEU A 38 -7.40 -9.66 -2.76
N VAL A 39 -6.94 -10.05 -1.56
CA VAL A 39 -6.39 -11.39 -1.32
C VAL A 39 -7.42 -12.48 -1.62
N ASN A 40 -8.63 -12.34 -1.08
CA ASN A 40 -9.70 -13.32 -1.23
C ASN A 40 -10.21 -13.43 -2.66
N LEU A 41 -10.22 -12.32 -3.41
CA LEU A 41 -10.75 -12.29 -4.78
C LEU A 41 -9.73 -12.71 -5.84
N TYR A 42 -8.45 -12.36 -5.64
CA TYR A 42 -7.43 -12.50 -6.67
C TYR A 42 -6.32 -13.49 -6.33
N ASN A 43 -6.21 -13.94 -5.06
CA ASN A 43 -5.11 -14.76 -4.56
C ASN A 43 -3.72 -14.30 -5.05
N PRO A 44 -3.35 -13.01 -4.86
CA PRO A 44 -2.09 -12.49 -5.35
C PRO A 44 -0.93 -13.05 -4.52
N GLN A 45 0.20 -13.29 -5.18
CA GLN A 45 1.44 -13.65 -4.47
C GLN A 45 2.02 -12.48 -3.67
N LYS A 46 1.68 -11.25 -4.06
CA LYS A 46 2.26 -10.04 -3.46
C LYS A 46 1.35 -8.82 -3.62
N ILE A 47 1.33 -7.99 -2.59
CA ILE A 47 0.75 -6.64 -2.59
C ILE A 47 1.87 -5.66 -2.23
N VAL A 48 2.10 -4.67 -3.10
CA VAL A 48 3.11 -3.63 -2.89
C VAL A 48 2.40 -2.32 -2.56
N VAL A 49 2.65 -1.78 -1.38
CA VAL A 49 2.08 -0.51 -0.90
C VAL A 49 3.04 0.63 -1.25
N GLY A 50 2.55 1.64 -1.96
CA GLY A 50 3.37 2.79 -2.37
C GLY A 50 2.58 4.06 -2.62
N GLY A 51 3.29 5.09 -3.05
CA GLY A 51 2.78 6.45 -3.15
C GLY A 51 2.91 7.19 -1.82
N TRP A 52 2.79 8.52 -1.84
CA TRP A 52 3.13 9.37 -0.69
C TRP A 52 2.45 8.96 0.63
N PHE A 53 1.19 8.54 0.58
CA PHE A 53 0.45 8.08 1.76
C PHE A 53 0.76 6.62 2.11
N GLY A 54 0.80 5.74 1.10
CA GLY A 54 1.15 4.33 1.28
C GLY A 54 2.54 4.15 1.87
N ASP A 55 3.48 5.01 1.50
CA ASP A 55 4.83 5.04 2.06
C ASP A 55 4.83 5.38 3.55
N GLN A 56 4.04 6.36 3.99
CA GLN A 56 3.94 6.71 5.42
C GLN A 56 3.26 5.60 6.23
N ILE A 57 2.21 4.98 5.68
CA ILE A 57 1.52 3.86 6.32
C ILE A 57 2.44 2.64 6.41
N ALA A 58 3.08 2.24 5.31
CA ALA A 58 3.96 1.08 5.28
C ALA A 58 5.24 1.28 6.09
N GLU A 59 5.64 2.52 6.39
CA GLU A 59 6.77 2.78 7.29
C GLU A 59 6.42 2.52 8.76
N LYS A 60 5.19 2.82 9.17
CA LYS A 60 4.76 2.78 10.58
C LYS A 60 3.91 1.57 10.94
N PHE A 61 3.14 1.03 10.00
CA PHE A 61 2.04 0.09 10.26
C PHE A 61 2.05 -1.15 9.37
N LEU A 62 3.17 -1.49 8.72
CA LEU A 62 3.18 -2.63 7.78
C LEU A 62 2.84 -3.95 8.46
N GLU A 63 3.32 -4.16 9.68
CA GLU A 63 3.07 -5.38 10.46
C GLU A 63 1.62 -5.45 10.94
N GLU A 64 1.07 -4.35 11.45
CA GLU A 64 -0.33 -4.23 11.87
C GLU A 64 -1.27 -4.40 10.68
N LEU A 65 -0.89 -3.84 9.53
CA LEU A 65 -1.64 -3.99 8.29
C LEU A 65 -1.61 -5.45 7.81
N HIS A 66 -0.45 -6.11 7.87
CA HIS A 66 -0.32 -7.53 7.55
C HIS A 66 -1.18 -8.40 8.49
N ALA A 67 -1.16 -8.13 9.80
CA ALA A 67 -2.00 -8.81 10.78
C ALA A 67 -3.49 -8.59 10.51
N SER A 68 -3.89 -7.36 10.14
CA SER A 68 -5.27 -7.06 9.77
C SER A 68 -5.68 -7.76 8.47
N VAL A 69 -4.80 -7.85 7.47
CA VAL A 69 -5.07 -8.60 6.23
C VAL A 69 -5.31 -10.06 6.55
N LEU A 70 -4.39 -10.69 7.29
CA LEU A 70 -4.49 -12.10 7.68
C LEU A 70 -5.79 -12.40 8.43
N ARG A 71 -6.22 -11.50 9.32
CA ARG A 71 -7.46 -11.62 10.11
C ARG A 71 -8.72 -11.68 9.24
N PHE A 72 -8.72 -10.99 8.09
CA PHE A 72 -9.89 -10.89 7.20
C PHE A 72 -9.78 -11.75 5.94
N SER A 73 -8.62 -12.36 5.70
CA SER A 73 -8.39 -13.25 4.56
C SER A 73 -8.78 -14.70 4.87
N LEU A 74 -9.08 -15.45 3.81
CA LEU A 74 -9.12 -16.91 3.87
C LEU A 74 -7.73 -17.44 4.27
N GLU A 75 -7.71 -18.49 5.08
CA GLU A 75 -6.49 -19.00 5.73
C GLU A 75 -5.33 -19.24 4.76
N GLN A 76 -5.57 -19.96 3.66
CA GLN A 76 -4.49 -20.27 2.72
C GLN A 76 -4.02 -19.04 1.92
N PRO A 77 -4.89 -18.29 1.19
CA PRO A 77 -4.48 -17.06 0.50
C PRO A 77 -3.82 -16.01 1.40
N GLY A 78 -4.33 -15.84 2.63
CA GLY A 78 -3.80 -14.88 3.59
C GLY A 78 -2.40 -15.24 4.09
N ASN A 79 -2.08 -16.53 4.22
CA ASN A 79 -0.75 -16.99 4.62
C ASN A 79 0.27 -16.97 3.47
N GLU A 80 -0.18 -16.96 2.22
CA GLU A 80 0.70 -16.99 1.03
C GLU A 80 1.05 -15.59 0.50
N VAL A 81 0.21 -14.58 0.74
CA VAL A 81 0.43 -13.22 0.24
C VAL A 81 1.57 -12.52 0.97
N VAL A 82 2.47 -11.90 0.20
CA VAL A 82 3.51 -11.00 0.75
C VAL A 82 3.02 -9.56 0.69
N LEU A 83 3.00 -8.86 1.82
CA LEU A 83 2.74 -7.42 1.88
C LEU A 83 4.05 -6.65 2.09
N GLU A 84 4.40 -5.75 1.17
CA GLU A 84 5.65 -4.99 1.27
C GLU A 84 5.52 -3.52 0.86
N ARG A 85 6.43 -2.67 1.36
CA ARG A 85 6.58 -1.29 0.92
C ARG A 85 7.28 -1.22 -0.45
N SER A 86 6.79 -0.32 -1.31
CA SER A 86 7.45 0.04 -2.56
C SER A 86 8.83 0.63 -2.32
N ARG A 87 9.79 0.30 -3.19
CA ARG A 87 11.17 0.85 -3.16
C ARG A 87 11.39 1.95 -4.20
N LEU A 88 10.40 2.21 -5.04
CA LEU A 88 10.51 3.17 -6.14
C LEU A 88 10.20 4.62 -5.71
N GLY A 89 9.60 4.80 -4.53
CA GLY A 89 9.32 6.11 -3.95
C GLY A 89 8.50 7.01 -4.88
N HIS A 90 8.84 8.31 -4.87
CA HIS A 90 8.10 9.34 -5.59
C HIS A 90 8.15 9.18 -7.12
N ASP A 91 9.19 8.51 -7.63
CA ASP A 91 9.41 8.33 -9.07
C ASP A 91 8.68 7.11 -9.64
N ALA A 92 7.98 6.32 -8.82
CA ALA A 92 7.31 5.09 -9.26
C ALA A 92 6.39 5.30 -10.48
N ALA A 93 5.61 6.38 -10.48
CA ALA A 93 4.71 6.70 -11.57
C ALA A 93 5.46 7.11 -12.85
N ALA A 94 6.51 7.91 -12.72
CA ALA A 94 7.32 8.35 -13.85
C ALA A 94 8.11 7.17 -14.47
N LEU A 95 8.69 6.31 -13.63
CA LEU A 95 9.38 5.09 -14.06
C LEU A 95 8.42 4.14 -14.79
N GLY A 96 7.23 3.89 -14.22
CA GLY A 96 6.21 3.07 -14.88
C GLY A 96 5.74 3.66 -16.22
N ALA A 97 5.56 4.98 -16.30
CA ALA A 97 5.22 5.64 -17.57
C ALA A 97 6.33 5.50 -18.62
N ALA A 98 7.60 5.51 -18.20
CA ALA A 98 8.74 5.33 -19.08
C ALA A 98 8.89 3.88 -19.60
N THR A 99 8.31 2.88 -18.92
CA THR A 99 8.32 1.50 -19.44
C THR A 99 7.34 1.31 -20.59
N LEU A 100 6.23 2.05 -20.64
CA LEU A 100 5.21 1.91 -21.70
C LEU A 100 5.78 2.01 -23.14
N PRO A 101 6.55 3.05 -23.51
CA PRO A 101 7.15 3.11 -24.85
C PRO A 101 8.24 2.04 -25.06
N LEU A 102 8.95 1.65 -24.01
CA LEU A 102 9.96 0.60 -24.08
C LEU A 102 9.33 -0.77 -24.34
N ASP A 103 8.27 -1.11 -23.61
CA ASP A 103 7.50 -2.34 -23.77
C ASP A 103 6.92 -2.41 -25.20
N HIS A 104 6.33 -1.31 -25.68
CA HIS A 104 5.82 -1.23 -27.05
C HIS A 104 6.91 -1.46 -28.10
N PHE A 105 8.09 -0.87 -27.91
CA PHE A 105 9.23 -1.07 -28.79
C PHE A 105 9.74 -2.52 -28.77
N ILE A 106 9.81 -3.14 -27.59
CA ILE A 106 10.24 -4.54 -27.44
C ILE A 106 9.25 -5.49 -28.13
N GLU A 107 7.95 -5.24 -27.99
CA GLU A 107 6.90 -6.07 -28.57
C GLU A 107 6.81 -5.95 -30.10
N THR A 108 6.98 -4.74 -30.64
CA THR A 108 6.70 -4.45 -32.06
C THR A 108 7.95 -4.24 -32.93
N GLY A 109 9.12 -4.05 -32.33
CA GLY A 109 10.36 -3.73 -33.02
C GLY A 109 10.42 -2.27 -33.48
N TRP A 110 11.39 -1.95 -34.34
CA TRP A 110 11.51 -0.60 -34.90
C TRP A 110 10.36 -0.32 -35.87
N PRO A 111 9.63 0.81 -35.76
CA PRO A 111 8.65 1.18 -36.78
C PRO A 111 9.40 1.48 -38.09
N GLN A 112 9.12 0.68 -39.12
CA GLN A 112 9.66 0.86 -40.48
C GLN A 112 9.25 2.23 -41.05
#